data_AF-A0A6N4TKT3-F1
#
_entry.id   AF-A0A6N4TKT3-F1
#
_cell.length_a   1.000
_cell.length_b   1.000
_cell.length_c   1.000
_cell.angle_alpha   90.00
_cell.angle_beta   90.00
_cell.angle_gamma   90.00
#
_symmetry.space_group_name_H-M   'P 1'
#
loop_
_entity.id
_entity.type
_entity.pdbx_description
1 polymer ?
#
loop_
_entity_poly.entity_id
_entity_poly.type
_entity_poly.pdbx_seq_one_letter_code
_entity_poly.pdbx_strand_id
1 'polypeptide(L)'
;MHIQDSIIQAYLQDIPIEDAIDFSKLKGFKKPVSTRKEIVEELNRQLHQIVQQFPVFNASLWKQIFDSKELENIIIFPVVGSYPRENRVFLYENSTVIQIDLLFIADYTPIVSQMCYILKNYITLEVSKLLLKKKEPVPQNFLETLDRMVFVGGLANFLAWNEDCNNYVFGKDTYDKKKEEVFGLLYQAKELKDSQLQKQILSFLDTCSFWENFPAAAGMFFFDDIYREKGRDGIIEYIQKGSKNFVRYIFEE
;
A
#
# COMPACT_ATOMS: atom_id res chain seq x y z
N MET A 1 5.99 3.28 15.08
CA MET A 1 6.18 4.15 13.91
C MET A 1 6.54 5.53 14.41
N HIS A 2 7.45 6.18 13.72
CA HIS A 2 7.93 7.52 14.09
C HIS A 2 7.85 8.44 12.88
N ILE A 3 7.59 9.72 13.09
CA ILE A 3 7.63 10.72 12.02
C ILE A 3 8.99 11.42 12.02
N GLN A 4 9.56 11.62 10.83
CA GLN A 4 10.70 12.49 10.59
C GLN A 4 10.26 13.65 9.70
N ASP A 5 10.06 14.84 10.25
CA ASP A 5 9.43 15.96 9.56
C ASP A 5 10.40 17.10 9.22
N SER A 6 11.72 16.89 9.29
CA SER A 6 12.70 17.96 9.08
C SER A 6 12.56 18.65 7.71
N ILE A 7 12.13 17.92 6.67
CA ILE A 7 11.87 18.46 5.33
C ILE A 7 10.67 19.42 5.35
N ILE A 8 9.61 19.04 6.06
CA ILE A 8 8.43 19.90 6.22
C ILE A 8 8.77 21.14 7.03
N GLN A 9 9.53 20.99 8.13
CA GLN A 9 9.95 22.12 8.94
C GLN A 9 10.77 23.13 8.14
N ALA A 10 11.74 22.66 7.33
CA ALA A 10 12.51 23.54 6.46
C ALA A 10 11.60 24.29 5.46
N TYR A 11 10.66 23.59 4.81
CA TYR A 11 9.71 24.21 3.88
C TYR A 11 8.82 25.27 4.55
N LEU A 12 8.27 24.99 5.73
CA LEU A 12 7.40 25.93 6.43
C LEU A 12 8.17 27.17 6.91
N GLN A 13 9.43 27.01 7.32
CA GLN A 13 10.28 28.08 7.84
C GLN A 13 11.06 28.87 6.76
N ASP A 14 10.82 28.60 5.46
CA ASP A 14 11.58 29.20 4.34
C ASP A 14 13.10 28.90 4.38
N ILE A 15 13.49 27.82 5.06
CA ILE A 15 14.86 27.32 5.03
C ILE A 15 15.03 26.48 3.76
N PRO A 16 16.17 26.56 3.04
CA PRO A 16 16.46 25.63 1.94
C PRO A 16 16.30 24.19 2.40
N ILE A 17 15.52 23.39 1.66
CA ILE A 17 15.24 21.99 2.02
C ILE A 17 16.53 21.16 2.00
N GLU A 18 17.47 21.55 1.14
CA GLU A 18 18.81 20.99 1.03
C GLU A 18 19.62 21.11 2.33
N ASP A 19 19.30 22.09 3.19
CA ASP A 19 19.95 22.31 4.49
C ASP A 19 19.25 21.53 5.63
N ALA A 20 18.15 20.82 5.35
CA ALA A 20 17.44 20.03 6.35
C ALA A 20 18.25 18.80 6.78
N ILE A 21 18.17 18.46 8.07
CA ILE A 21 18.90 17.34 8.69
C ILE A 21 18.70 16.02 7.92
N ASP A 22 17.46 15.69 7.55
CA ASP A 22 17.13 14.46 6.85
C ASP A 22 17.13 14.58 5.31
N PHE A 23 17.70 15.64 4.73
CA PHE A 23 17.74 15.80 3.27
C PHE A 23 18.40 14.62 2.56
N SER A 24 19.46 14.05 3.15
CA SER A 24 20.16 12.87 2.59
C SER A 24 19.28 11.62 2.47
N LYS A 25 18.17 11.54 3.20
CA LYS A 25 17.19 10.44 3.12
C LYS A 25 16.21 10.62 1.97
N LEU A 26 15.98 11.85 1.51
CA LEU A 26 15.01 12.19 0.48
C LEU A 26 15.37 11.50 -0.84
N LYS A 27 14.46 10.65 -1.33
CA LYS A 27 14.61 10.02 -2.64
C LYS A 27 13.94 10.88 -3.69
N GLY A 28 14.79 11.58 -4.45
CA GLY A 28 14.40 12.40 -5.59
C GLY A 28 13.77 13.72 -5.15
N PHE A 29 14.36 14.83 -5.61
CA PHE A 29 13.96 16.16 -5.19
C PHE A 29 13.88 17.12 -6.37
N LYS A 30 12.83 17.93 -6.36
CA LYS A 30 12.67 19.12 -7.17
C LYS A 30 12.05 20.21 -6.30
N LYS A 31 12.68 21.39 -6.30
CA LYS A 31 12.24 22.52 -5.48
C LYS A 31 10.73 22.79 -5.64
N PRO A 32 9.94 22.68 -4.55
CA PRO A 32 8.50 22.91 -4.60
C PRO A 32 8.17 24.39 -4.67
N VAL A 33 6.96 24.71 -5.14
CA VAL A 33 6.43 26.08 -5.09
C VAL A 33 6.03 26.42 -3.65
N SER A 34 6.38 27.61 -3.17
CA SER A 34 6.19 28.04 -1.78
C SER A 34 4.77 28.56 -1.44
N THR A 35 3.81 28.48 -2.37
CA THR A 35 2.48 29.09 -2.21
C THR A 35 1.47 28.24 -1.42
N ARG A 36 1.84 27.02 -1.01
CA ARG A 36 0.92 26.04 -0.42
C ARG A 36 1.31 25.63 1.01
N LYS A 37 1.90 26.55 1.78
CA LYS A 37 2.34 26.28 3.15
C LYS A 37 1.21 25.89 4.10
N GLU A 38 0.11 26.63 4.07
CA GLU A 38 -1.05 26.38 4.95
C GLU A 38 -1.57 24.94 4.81
N ILE A 39 -1.67 24.44 3.58
CA ILE A 39 -2.14 23.07 3.36
C ILE A 39 -1.09 22.03 3.77
N VAL A 40 0.20 22.31 3.58
CA VAL A 40 1.28 21.42 4.03
C VAL A 40 1.32 21.35 5.56
N GLU A 41 1.16 22.48 6.25
CA GLU A 41 1.09 22.56 7.70
C GLU A 41 -0.09 21.74 8.24
N GLU A 42 -1.30 21.95 7.69
CA GLU A 42 -2.49 21.21 8.10
C GLU A 42 -2.36 19.71 7.81
N LEU A 43 -1.86 19.30 6.64
CA LEU A 43 -1.65 17.89 6.33
C LEU A 43 -0.58 17.25 7.23
N ASN A 44 0.49 17.98 7.55
CA ASN A 44 1.51 17.47 8.47
C ASN A 44 0.92 17.26 9.86
N ARG A 45 0.11 18.19 10.36
CA ARG A 45 -0.60 18.05 11.63
C ARG A 45 -1.54 16.84 11.64
N GLN A 46 -2.32 16.66 10.58
CA GLN A 46 -3.22 15.50 10.43
C GLN A 46 -2.45 14.18 10.33
N LEU A 47 -1.34 14.16 9.60
CA LEU A 47 -0.46 12.99 9.51
C LEU A 47 0.08 12.60 10.88
N HIS A 48 0.49 13.56 11.72
CA HIS A 48 0.90 13.27 13.10
C HIS A 48 -0.20 12.60 13.91
N GLN A 49 -1.44 13.08 13.80
CA GLN A 49 -2.58 12.45 14.47
C GLN A 49 -2.85 11.04 13.93
N ILE A 50 -2.77 10.85 12.62
CA ILE A 50 -2.90 9.53 11.98
C ILE A 50 -1.80 8.58 12.46
N VAL A 51 -0.53 9.01 12.53
CA VAL A 51 0.55 8.10 12.97
C VAL A 51 0.47 7.79 14.45
N GLN A 52 0.17 8.78 15.30
CA GLN A 52 0.09 8.60 16.75
C GLN A 52 -1.08 7.70 17.17
N GLN A 53 -2.26 7.89 16.58
CA GLN A 53 -3.44 7.09 16.89
C GLN A 53 -3.45 5.76 16.10
N PHE A 54 -2.68 5.72 15.01
CA PHE A 54 -2.71 4.70 13.98
C PHE A 54 -4.15 4.28 13.60
N PRO A 55 -5.02 5.22 13.18
CA PRO A 55 -6.35 4.92 12.70
C PRO A 55 -6.22 4.38 11.27
N VAL A 56 -5.86 3.11 11.18
CA VAL A 56 -5.87 2.37 9.93
C VAL A 56 -7.30 2.04 9.53
N PHE A 57 -7.51 1.88 8.23
CA PHE A 57 -8.76 1.28 7.75
C PHE A 57 -8.88 -0.14 8.29
N ASN A 58 -10.12 -0.59 8.49
CA ASN A 58 -10.42 -1.90 9.06
C ASN A 58 -9.75 -2.14 10.41
N ALA A 59 -9.61 -1.11 11.25
CA ALA A 59 -8.81 -1.14 12.48
C ALA A 59 -9.03 -2.38 13.36
N SER A 60 -10.28 -2.84 13.50
CA SER A 60 -10.57 -4.04 14.29
C SER A 60 -9.98 -5.31 13.69
N LEU A 61 -10.07 -5.48 12.36
CA LEU A 61 -9.50 -6.65 11.68
C LEU A 61 -7.98 -6.51 11.59
N TRP A 62 -7.48 -5.33 11.25
CA TRP A 62 -6.05 -5.05 11.15
C TRP A 62 -5.31 -5.39 12.46
N LYS A 63 -5.85 -5.00 13.61
CA LYS A 63 -5.29 -5.30 14.94
C LYS A 63 -5.32 -6.78 15.33
N GLN A 64 -6.15 -7.60 14.67
CA GLN A 64 -6.14 -9.05 14.87
C GLN A 64 -5.05 -9.72 14.04
N ILE A 65 -4.67 -9.12 12.91
CA ILE A 65 -3.68 -9.67 11.97
C ILE A 65 -2.24 -9.30 12.37
N PHE A 66 -2.04 -8.08 12.86
CA PHE A 66 -0.71 -7.50 13.06
C PHE A 66 -0.48 -7.05 14.50
N ASP A 67 0.77 -7.20 14.97
CA ASP A 67 1.19 -6.65 16.25
C ASP A 67 1.72 -5.23 16.06
N SER A 68 1.22 -4.29 16.88
CA SER A 68 1.69 -2.92 16.97
C SER A 68 3.21 -2.77 17.18
N LYS A 69 3.88 -3.75 17.81
CA LYS A 69 5.35 -3.75 17.98
C LYS A 69 6.08 -3.86 16.64
N GLU A 70 5.46 -4.45 15.62
CA GLU A 70 6.06 -4.56 14.29
C GLU A 70 6.19 -3.19 13.60
N LEU A 71 5.56 -2.15 14.15
CA LEU A 71 5.58 -0.77 13.63
C LEU A 71 6.82 0.02 14.09
N GLU A 72 7.61 -0.47 15.03
CA GLU A 72 8.72 0.30 15.64
C GLU A 72 9.84 0.65 14.66
N ASN A 73 10.05 -0.14 13.60
CA ASN A 73 11.11 0.08 12.61
C ASN A 73 10.64 0.80 11.34
N ILE A 74 9.42 1.36 11.36
CA ILE A 74 8.84 2.10 10.24
C ILE A 74 8.90 3.60 10.53
N ILE A 75 9.52 4.33 9.59
CA ILE A 75 9.63 5.79 9.58
C ILE A 75 8.63 6.33 8.57
N ILE A 76 7.75 7.22 9.02
CA ILE A 76 6.91 8.03 8.14
C ILE A 76 7.68 9.32 7.86
N PHE A 77 8.01 9.56 6.60
CA PHE A 77 8.85 10.67 6.17
C PHE A 77 8.02 11.62 5.29
N PRO A 78 7.26 12.55 5.89
CA PRO A 78 6.57 13.57 5.11
C PRO A 78 7.56 14.52 4.44
N VAL A 79 7.33 14.80 3.17
CA VAL A 79 8.20 15.65 2.35
C VAL A 79 7.37 16.55 1.45
N VAL A 80 8.07 17.46 0.77
CA VAL A 80 7.54 18.26 -0.34
C VAL A 80 8.55 18.27 -1.48
N GLY A 81 8.07 18.26 -2.73
CA GLY A 81 8.94 18.35 -3.89
C GLY A 81 9.63 17.03 -4.24
N SER A 82 8.96 15.89 -4.02
CA SER A 82 9.41 14.60 -4.53
C SER A 82 9.54 14.61 -6.07
N TYR A 83 10.54 13.92 -6.60
CA TYR A 83 10.72 13.77 -8.04
C TYR A 83 11.15 12.36 -8.51
N PRO A 84 10.52 11.80 -9.55
CA PRO A 84 9.17 12.12 -10.02
C PRO A 84 8.15 12.22 -8.87
N ARG A 85 7.04 12.91 -9.13
CA ARG A 85 6.07 13.27 -8.10
C ARG A 85 5.28 12.05 -7.66
N GLU A 86 5.75 11.40 -6.60
CA GLU A 86 5.20 10.14 -6.12
C GLU A 86 5.56 9.89 -4.65
N ASN A 87 4.76 9.03 -4.00
CA ASN A 87 5.09 8.48 -2.69
C ASN A 87 5.95 7.21 -2.87
N ARG A 88 6.85 6.94 -1.92
CA ARG A 88 7.82 5.84 -2.05
C ARG A 88 8.01 5.09 -0.76
N VAL A 89 8.31 3.80 -0.87
CA VAL A 89 8.77 2.96 0.24
C VAL A 89 10.16 2.45 -0.08
N PHE A 90 11.11 2.64 0.83
CA PHE A 90 12.49 2.19 0.65
C PHE A 90 13.16 1.85 1.98
N LEU A 91 14.26 1.09 1.92
CA LEU A 91 15.11 0.84 3.07
C LEU A 91 16.14 1.96 3.19
N TYR A 92 16.32 2.48 4.41
CA TYR A 92 17.40 3.39 4.76
C TYR A 92 18.04 2.89 6.04
N GLU A 93 19.34 2.56 5.96
CA GLU A 93 20.06 1.85 7.01
C GLU A 93 19.33 0.55 7.39
N ASN A 94 18.71 0.50 8.57
CA ASN A 94 17.96 -0.65 9.08
C ASN A 94 16.45 -0.36 9.27
N SER A 95 15.98 0.80 8.79
CA SER A 95 14.58 1.21 8.90
C SER A 95 13.89 1.19 7.54
N THR A 96 12.61 0.85 7.56
CA THR A 96 11.76 1.05 6.39
C THR A 96 11.19 2.45 6.42
N VAL A 97 11.45 3.22 5.36
CA VAL A 97 10.97 4.60 5.21
C VAL A 97 9.79 4.61 4.25
N ILE A 98 8.69 5.22 4.68
CA ILE A 98 7.53 5.56 3.85
C ILE A 98 7.57 7.08 3.60
N GLN A 99 8.06 7.48 2.44
CA GLN A 99 8.11 8.87 1.99
C GLN A 99 6.75 9.27 1.42
N ILE A 100 6.15 10.32 1.98
CA ILE A 100 4.84 10.84 1.58
C ILE A 100 4.99 12.30 1.19
N ASP A 101 4.77 12.62 -0.09
CA ASP A 101 4.78 14.01 -0.53
C ASP A 101 3.41 14.66 -0.26
N LEU A 102 3.37 15.59 0.69
CA LEU A 102 2.13 16.22 1.13
C LEU A 102 1.50 17.10 0.04
N LEU A 103 2.31 17.70 -0.85
CA LEU A 103 1.81 18.43 -2.00
C LEU A 103 1.27 17.48 -3.06
N PHE A 104 1.86 16.29 -3.22
CA PHE A 104 1.31 15.27 -4.11
C PHE A 104 -0.06 14.78 -3.62
N ILE A 105 -0.21 14.53 -2.32
CA ILE A 105 -1.51 14.21 -1.71
C ILE A 105 -2.53 15.34 -1.94
N ALA A 106 -2.11 16.59 -1.75
CA ALA A 106 -2.97 17.76 -1.92
C ALA A 106 -3.37 18.06 -3.38
N ASP A 107 -2.83 17.33 -4.37
CA ASP A 107 -3.22 17.48 -5.77
C ASP A 107 -4.40 16.59 -6.16
N TYR A 108 -4.69 15.56 -5.38
CA TYR A 108 -5.81 14.65 -5.68
C TYR A 108 -7.18 15.32 -5.48
N THR A 109 -7.27 16.28 -4.57
CA THR A 109 -8.52 16.91 -4.15
C THR A 109 -8.26 18.22 -3.43
N PRO A 110 -9.14 19.23 -3.50
CA PRO A 110 -9.04 20.44 -2.70
C PRO A 110 -9.58 20.27 -1.26
N ILE A 111 -10.18 19.13 -0.90
CA ILE A 111 -10.86 18.93 0.38
C ILE A 111 -9.95 18.22 1.38
N VAL A 112 -9.63 18.87 2.50
CA VAL A 112 -8.71 18.34 3.54
C VAL A 112 -9.13 16.97 4.07
N SER A 113 -10.42 16.74 4.31
CA SER A 113 -10.90 15.43 4.81
C SER A 113 -10.66 14.30 3.81
N GLN A 114 -10.75 14.58 2.50
CA GLN A 114 -10.44 13.61 1.45
C GLN A 114 -8.93 13.37 1.33
N MET A 115 -8.09 14.41 1.50
CA MET A 115 -6.64 14.23 1.59
C MET A 115 -6.25 13.35 2.79
N CYS A 116 -6.89 13.55 3.95
CA CYS A 116 -6.70 12.70 5.13
C CYS A 116 -7.13 11.25 4.87
N TYR A 117 -8.22 11.04 4.14
CA TYR A 117 -8.65 9.71 3.70
C TYR A 117 -7.57 9.05 2.83
N ILE A 118 -6.99 9.77 1.87
CA ILE A 118 -5.90 9.26 1.01
C ILE A 118 -4.66 8.91 1.84
N LEU A 119 -4.28 9.75 2.82
CA LEU A 119 -3.17 9.45 3.74
C LEU A 119 -3.40 8.16 4.52
N LYS A 120 -4.60 7.99 5.12
CA LYS A 120 -4.95 6.78 5.87
C LYS A 120 -4.95 5.54 4.98
N ASN A 121 -5.52 5.63 3.78
CA ASN A 121 -5.49 4.57 2.79
C ASN A 121 -4.06 4.16 2.45
N TYR A 122 -3.21 5.11 2.06
CA TYR A 122 -1.83 4.86 1.66
C TYR A 122 -1.00 4.23 2.79
N ILE A 123 -1.11 4.77 4.01
CA ILE A 123 -0.41 4.24 5.18
C ILE A 123 -0.91 2.83 5.51
N THR A 124 -2.22 2.59 5.50
CA THR A 124 -2.79 1.26 5.76
C THR A 124 -2.28 0.26 4.72
N LEU A 125 -2.26 0.64 3.44
CA LEU A 125 -1.80 -0.20 2.34
C LEU A 125 -0.33 -0.58 2.50
N GLU A 126 0.55 0.42 2.60
CA GLU A 126 1.99 0.19 2.60
C GLU A 126 2.47 -0.50 3.87
N VAL A 127 1.93 -0.13 5.04
CA VAL A 127 2.26 -0.84 6.28
C VAL A 127 1.79 -2.30 6.22
N SER A 128 0.56 -2.57 5.74
CA SER A 128 0.07 -3.95 5.62
C SER A 128 0.95 -4.77 4.67
N LYS A 129 1.34 -4.22 3.52
CA LYS A 129 2.29 -4.88 2.60
C LYS A 129 3.61 -5.19 3.28
N LEU A 130 4.18 -4.25 4.02
CA LEU A 130 5.47 -4.43 4.70
C LEU A 130 5.42 -5.54 5.73
N LEU A 131 4.38 -5.54 6.57
CA LEU A 131 4.23 -6.54 7.64
C LEU A 131 3.96 -7.94 7.07
N LEU A 132 3.15 -8.05 6.02
CA LEU A 132 2.93 -9.33 5.32
C LEU A 132 4.21 -9.81 4.65
N LYS A 133 4.92 -8.95 3.91
CA LYS A 133 6.17 -9.31 3.22
C LYS A 133 7.25 -9.87 4.16
N LYS A 134 7.29 -9.41 5.42
CA LYS A 134 8.24 -9.89 6.44
C LYS A 134 7.96 -11.33 6.87
N LYS A 135 6.71 -11.76 6.81
CA LYS A 135 6.26 -13.11 7.19
C LYS A 135 6.33 -14.10 6.01
N GLU A 136 6.30 -13.59 4.78
CA GLU A 136 6.33 -14.41 3.57
C GLU A 136 7.75 -14.68 3.04
N PRO A 137 8.00 -15.89 2.49
CA PRO A 137 9.27 -16.22 1.87
C PRO A 137 9.56 -15.36 0.63
N VAL A 138 10.84 -15.25 0.28
CA VAL A 138 11.26 -14.62 -0.98
C VAL A 138 10.95 -15.59 -2.13
N PRO A 139 10.14 -15.17 -3.12
CA PRO A 139 9.76 -16.04 -4.22
C PRO A 139 10.97 -16.38 -5.11
N GLN A 140 11.05 -17.62 -5.58
CA GLN A 140 12.16 -18.12 -6.40
C GLN A 140 11.81 -18.27 -7.88
N ASN A 141 10.52 -18.23 -8.22
CA ASN A 141 10.04 -18.40 -9.58
C ASN A 141 8.82 -17.52 -9.86
N PHE A 142 8.34 -17.58 -11.11
CA PHE A 142 7.20 -16.80 -11.58
C PHE A 142 5.93 -17.08 -10.76
N LEU A 143 5.59 -18.36 -10.55
CA LEU A 143 4.36 -18.73 -9.84
C LEU A 143 4.43 -18.33 -8.36
N GLU A 144 5.57 -18.52 -7.70
CA GLU A 144 5.78 -18.05 -6.33
C GLU A 144 5.71 -16.52 -6.22
N THR A 145 6.14 -15.80 -7.27
CA THR A 145 5.98 -14.35 -7.34
C THR A 145 4.50 -13.97 -7.42
N LEU A 146 3.73 -14.64 -8.29
CA LEU A 146 2.28 -14.43 -8.38
C LEU A 146 1.58 -14.77 -7.06
N ASP A 147 1.87 -15.92 -6.47
CA ASP A 147 1.41 -16.35 -5.14
C ASP A 147 1.57 -15.25 -4.11
N ARG A 148 2.79 -14.69 -4.00
CA ARG A 148 3.08 -13.62 -3.05
C ARG A 148 2.37 -12.33 -3.42
N MET A 149 2.23 -11.97 -4.69
CA MET A 149 1.53 -10.75 -5.12
C MET A 149 0.03 -10.82 -4.86
N VAL A 150 -0.59 -11.97 -5.13
CA VAL A 150 -2.01 -12.21 -4.84
C VAL A 150 -2.24 -12.15 -3.33
N PHE A 151 -1.41 -12.85 -2.55
CA PHE A 151 -1.55 -12.89 -1.10
C PHE A 151 -1.28 -11.54 -0.44
N VAL A 152 -0.06 -11.01 -0.58
CA VAL A 152 0.37 -9.76 0.06
C VAL A 152 -0.36 -8.57 -0.53
N GLY A 153 -0.34 -8.45 -1.87
CA GLY A 153 -0.94 -7.32 -2.57
C GLY A 153 -2.45 -7.33 -2.43
N GLY A 154 -3.08 -8.50 -2.58
CA GLY A 154 -4.52 -8.65 -2.41
C GLY A 154 -4.99 -8.32 -1.01
N LEU A 155 -4.39 -8.93 0.03
CA LEU A 155 -4.79 -8.69 1.41
C LEU A 155 -4.56 -7.24 1.83
N ALA A 156 -3.42 -6.64 1.45
CA ALA A 156 -3.15 -5.25 1.80
C ALA A 156 -4.12 -4.28 1.11
N ASN A 157 -4.49 -4.53 -0.15
CA ASN A 157 -5.50 -3.72 -0.83
C ASN A 157 -6.89 -3.94 -0.22
N PHE A 158 -7.26 -5.17 0.12
CA PHE A 158 -8.50 -5.45 0.84
C PHE A 158 -8.57 -4.68 2.17
N LEU A 159 -7.50 -4.70 2.98
CA LEU A 159 -7.47 -3.97 4.25
C LEU A 159 -7.46 -2.45 4.10
N ALA A 160 -6.95 -1.93 2.99
CA ALA A 160 -6.85 -0.50 2.73
C ALA A 160 -7.99 0.06 1.86
N TRP A 161 -8.90 -0.77 1.34
CA TRP A 161 -9.87 -0.34 0.34
C TRP A 161 -10.82 0.77 0.84
N ASN A 162 -11.42 0.59 2.01
CA ASN A 162 -12.25 1.61 2.68
C ASN A 162 -12.22 1.39 4.21
N GLU A 163 -12.75 2.33 4.99
CA GLU A 163 -12.67 2.35 6.45
C GLU A 163 -13.22 1.08 7.13
N ASP A 164 -14.26 0.46 6.56
CA ASP A 164 -14.88 -0.77 7.03
C ASP A 164 -15.25 -1.70 5.86
N CYS A 165 -14.70 -2.91 5.87
CA CYS A 165 -14.93 -4.00 4.92
C CYS A 165 -16.38 -4.44 4.82
N ASN A 166 -17.19 -4.23 5.87
CA ASN A 166 -18.63 -4.46 5.78
C ASN A 166 -19.31 -3.60 4.71
N ASN A 167 -18.77 -2.40 4.46
CA ASN A 167 -19.32 -1.41 3.53
C ASN A 167 -18.74 -1.51 2.11
N TYR A 168 -17.95 -2.55 1.82
CA TYR A 168 -17.39 -2.70 0.48
C TYR A 168 -18.50 -3.01 -0.53
N VAL A 169 -18.35 -2.46 -1.73
CA VAL A 169 -19.36 -2.51 -2.80
C VAL A 169 -18.92 -3.40 -3.96
N PHE A 170 -18.07 -4.39 -3.69
CA PHE A 170 -17.51 -5.27 -4.71
C PHE A 170 -18.55 -6.20 -5.38
N GLY A 171 -19.75 -6.36 -4.81
CA GLY A 171 -20.87 -7.07 -5.44
C GLY A 171 -21.73 -6.22 -6.39
N LYS A 172 -21.24 -5.07 -6.87
CA LYS A 172 -21.93 -4.28 -7.92
C LYS A 172 -21.45 -4.72 -9.30
N ASP A 173 -22.32 -4.64 -10.31
CA ASP A 173 -22.05 -5.03 -11.71
C ASP A 173 -20.73 -4.48 -12.28
N THR A 174 -20.33 -3.27 -11.87
CA THR A 174 -19.07 -2.65 -12.31
C THR A 174 -17.83 -3.45 -11.86
N TYR A 175 -17.90 -4.08 -10.69
CA TYR A 175 -16.84 -4.91 -10.15
C TYR A 175 -16.91 -6.35 -10.63
N ASP A 176 -18.09 -6.88 -10.93
CA ASP A 176 -18.23 -8.26 -11.45
C ASP A 176 -17.43 -8.47 -12.73
N LYS A 177 -17.55 -7.54 -13.69
CA LYS A 177 -16.76 -7.60 -14.93
C LYS A 177 -15.26 -7.53 -14.67
N LYS A 178 -14.85 -6.67 -13.73
CA LYS A 178 -13.44 -6.51 -13.38
C LYS A 178 -12.90 -7.74 -12.67
N LYS A 179 -13.72 -8.36 -11.82
CA LYS A 179 -13.42 -9.59 -11.10
C LYS A 179 -13.21 -10.73 -12.08
N GLU A 180 -14.12 -10.93 -13.04
CA GLU A 180 -13.98 -11.92 -14.12
C GLU A 180 -12.68 -11.71 -14.91
N GLU A 181 -12.39 -10.46 -15.31
CA GLU A 181 -11.17 -10.11 -16.04
C GLU A 181 -9.89 -10.48 -15.27
N VAL A 182 -9.77 -10.05 -14.00
CA VAL A 182 -8.51 -10.25 -13.25
C VAL A 182 -8.30 -11.70 -12.84
N PHE A 183 -9.37 -12.46 -12.54
CA PHE A 183 -9.26 -13.90 -12.29
C PHE A 183 -8.94 -14.67 -13.58
N GLY A 184 -9.53 -14.28 -14.72
CA GLY A 184 -9.18 -14.86 -16.02
C GLY A 184 -7.71 -14.66 -16.38
N LEU A 185 -7.17 -13.45 -16.18
CA LEU A 185 -5.74 -13.16 -16.38
C LEU A 185 -4.87 -13.96 -15.42
N LEU A 186 -5.26 -14.07 -14.15
CA LEU A 186 -4.51 -14.84 -13.16
C LEU A 186 -4.47 -16.34 -13.51
N TYR A 187 -5.59 -16.90 -13.97
CA TYR A 187 -5.66 -18.29 -14.43
C TYR A 187 -4.76 -18.53 -15.65
N GLN A 188 -4.79 -17.63 -16.64
CA GLN A 188 -3.90 -17.72 -17.81
C GLN A 188 -2.43 -17.62 -17.40
N ALA A 189 -2.10 -16.73 -16.46
CA ALA A 189 -0.74 -16.60 -15.94
C ALA A 189 -0.28 -17.85 -15.18
N LYS A 190 -1.16 -18.48 -14.39
CA LYS A 190 -0.88 -19.75 -13.69
C LYS A 190 -0.40 -20.85 -14.64
N GLU A 191 -1.02 -20.95 -15.81
CA GLU A 191 -0.72 -21.99 -16.81
C GLU A 191 0.41 -21.61 -17.80
N LEU A 192 0.94 -20.39 -17.70
CA LEU A 192 1.93 -19.88 -18.64
C LEU A 192 3.30 -20.55 -18.45
N LYS A 193 3.82 -21.15 -19.52
CA LYS A 193 5.14 -21.82 -19.54
C LYS A 193 6.25 -21.01 -20.21
N ASP A 194 5.90 -19.98 -20.99
CA ASP A 194 6.87 -19.15 -21.70
C ASP A 194 7.63 -18.23 -20.74
N SER A 195 8.91 -18.52 -20.53
CA SER A 195 9.77 -17.77 -19.60
C SER A 195 10.03 -16.31 -20.02
N GLN A 196 10.00 -15.98 -21.32
CA GLN A 196 10.18 -14.62 -21.79
C GLN A 196 8.93 -13.80 -21.49
N LEU A 197 7.75 -14.36 -21.77
CA LEU A 197 6.49 -13.71 -21.47
C LEU A 197 6.29 -13.55 -19.95
N GLN A 198 6.67 -14.55 -19.14
CA GLN A 198 6.67 -14.44 -17.68
C GLN A 198 7.49 -13.23 -17.20
N LYS A 199 8.71 -13.03 -17.72
CA LYS A 199 9.55 -11.87 -17.38
C LYS A 199 8.92 -10.54 -17.79
N GLN A 200 8.31 -10.49 -18.98
CA GLN A 200 7.59 -9.29 -19.45
C GLN A 200 6.42 -8.95 -18.54
N ILE A 201 5.65 -9.96 -18.12
CA ILE A 201 4.54 -9.78 -17.16
C ILE A 201 5.07 -9.23 -15.84
N LEU A 202 6.11 -9.81 -15.25
CA LEU A 202 6.65 -9.31 -13.97
C LEU A 202 7.15 -7.87 -14.10
N SER A 203 7.87 -7.55 -15.17
CA SER A 203 8.34 -6.18 -15.43
C SER A 203 7.19 -5.18 -15.59
N PHE A 204 6.08 -5.59 -16.20
CA PHE A 204 4.88 -4.76 -16.31
C PHE A 204 4.22 -4.57 -14.94
N LEU A 205 4.06 -5.64 -14.17
CA LEU A 205 3.41 -5.63 -12.87
C LEU A 205 4.10 -4.72 -11.85
N ASP A 206 5.41 -4.52 -11.97
CA ASP A 206 6.20 -3.61 -11.13
C ASP A 206 5.88 -2.12 -11.35
N THR A 207 5.30 -1.76 -12.49
CA THR A 207 5.11 -0.34 -12.90
C THR A 207 3.66 0.04 -13.21
N CYS A 208 2.79 -0.94 -13.41
CA CYS A 208 1.39 -0.72 -13.76
C CYS A 208 0.55 -0.14 -12.61
N SER A 209 -0.63 0.40 -12.95
CA SER A 209 -1.60 0.85 -11.95
C SER A 209 -2.24 -0.34 -11.21
N PHE A 210 -2.90 -0.07 -10.08
CA PHE A 210 -3.53 -1.13 -9.27
C PHE A 210 -4.48 -2.03 -10.08
N TRP A 211 -5.35 -1.43 -10.91
CA TRP A 211 -6.34 -2.20 -11.68
C TRP A 211 -5.76 -3.02 -12.82
N GLU A 212 -4.53 -2.73 -13.22
CA GLU A 212 -3.76 -3.50 -14.20
C GLU A 212 -2.89 -4.57 -13.52
N ASN A 213 -2.60 -4.39 -12.23
CA ASN A 213 -1.95 -5.38 -11.38
C ASN A 213 -2.93 -6.52 -11.04
N PHE A 214 -3.24 -7.34 -12.05
CA PHE A 214 -4.24 -8.40 -11.94
C PHE A 214 -4.02 -9.36 -10.76
N PRO A 215 -2.77 -9.72 -10.33
CA PRO A 215 -2.60 -10.58 -9.15
C PRO A 215 -3.11 -9.89 -7.88
N ALA A 216 -2.72 -8.64 -7.63
CA ALA A 216 -3.16 -7.91 -6.45
C ALA A 216 -4.67 -7.64 -6.47
N ALA A 217 -5.23 -7.29 -7.63
CA ALA A 217 -6.67 -7.07 -7.78
C ALA A 217 -7.48 -8.37 -7.57
N ALA A 218 -7.05 -9.49 -8.16
CA ALA A 218 -7.68 -10.79 -7.95
C ALA A 218 -7.61 -11.21 -6.47
N GLY A 219 -6.46 -11.03 -5.83
CA GLY A 219 -6.31 -11.31 -4.40
C GLY A 219 -7.22 -10.46 -3.54
N MET A 220 -7.41 -9.17 -3.86
CA MET A 220 -8.34 -8.30 -3.14
C MET A 220 -9.78 -8.82 -3.22
N PHE A 221 -10.24 -9.21 -4.41
CA PHE A 221 -11.57 -9.80 -4.58
C PHE A 221 -11.71 -11.15 -3.86
N PHE A 222 -10.67 -11.99 -3.91
CA PHE A 222 -10.66 -13.25 -3.18
C PHE A 222 -10.82 -13.04 -1.66
N PHE A 223 -10.05 -12.11 -1.07
CA PHE A 223 -10.20 -11.82 0.37
C PHE A 223 -11.55 -11.19 0.71
N ASP A 224 -12.15 -10.40 -0.18
CA ASP A 224 -13.54 -9.96 0.05
C ASP A 224 -14.50 -11.15 0.04
N ASP A 225 -14.40 -12.06 -0.92
CA ASP A 225 -15.25 -13.26 -0.96
C ASP A 225 -15.12 -14.09 0.32
N ILE A 226 -13.89 -14.34 0.76
CA ILE A 226 -13.62 -15.04 2.04
C ILE A 226 -14.24 -14.29 3.22
N TYR A 227 -14.11 -12.96 3.26
CA TYR A 227 -14.72 -12.16 4.32
C TYR A 227 -16.25 -12.24 4.31
N ARG A 228 -16.88 -12.24 3.12
CA ARG A 228 -18.34 -12.36 3.00
C ARG A 228 -18.86 -13.74 3.39
N GLU A 229 -18.10 -14.79 3.08
CA GLU A 229 -18.49 -16.17 3.37
C GLU A 229 -18.22 -16.56 4.83
N LYS A 230 -17.00 -16.28 5.31
CA LYS A 230 -16.46 -16.81 6.57
C LYS A 230 -16.13 -15.73 7.59
N GLY A 231 -16.41 -14.47 7.28
CA GLY A 231 -16.11 -13.35 8.15
C GLY A 231 -14.61 -13.19 8.42
N ARG A 232 -14.30 -12.65 9.60
CA ARG A 232 -12.92 -12.39 10.03
C ARG A 232 -12.10 -13.67 10.18
N ASP A 233 -12.72 -14.74 10.67
CA ASP A 233 -12.03 -16.00 10.95
C ASP A 233 -11.49 -16.63 9.65
N GLY A 234 -12.23 -16.50 8.53
CA GLY A 234 -11.73 -16.91 7.23
C GLY A 234 -10.47 -16.16 6.81
N ILE A 235 -10.41 -14.83 7.01
CA ILE A 235 -9.22 -14.04 6.72
C ILE A 235 -8.02 -14.53 7.53
N ILE A 236 -8.22 -14.76 8.84
CA ILE A 236 -7.15 -15.25 9.72
C ILE A 236 -6.67 -16.64 9.30
N GLU A 237 -7.58 -17.54 8.91
CA GLU A 237 -7.23 -18.89 8.42
C GLU A 237 -6.28 -18.82 7.21
N TYR A 238 -6.62 -18.03 6.18
CA TYR A 238 -5.78 -17.92 4.99
C TYR A 238 -4.44 -17.22 5.28
N ILE A 239 -4.40 -16.30 6.24
CA ILE A 239 -3.14 -15.70 6.68
C ILE A 239 -2.22 -16.74 7.31
N GLN A 240 -2.76 -17.66 8.11
CA GLN A 240 -1.99 -18.75 8.72
C GLN A 240 -1.49 -19.77 7.69
N LYS A 241 -2.22 -19.97 6.58
CA LYS A 241 -1.78 -20.81 5.44
C LYS A 241 -0.59 -20.18 4.70
N GLY A 242 -0.49 -18.84 4.68
CA GLY A 242 0.57 -18.09 3.99
C GLY A 242 0.42 -18.11 2.47
N SER A 243 1.40 -17.54 1.75
CA SER A 243 1.30 -17.35 0.30
C SER A 243 1.63 -18.60 -0.52
N LYS A 244 2.11 -19.69 0.07
CA LYS A 244 2.62 -20.82 -0.70
C LYS A 244 1.48 -21.54 -1.44
N ASN A 245 1.60 -21.66 -2.78
CA ASN A 245 0.58 -22.23 -3.67
C ASN A 245 -0.76 -21.47 -3.68
N PHE A 246 -0.78 -20.21 -3.25
CA PHE A 246 -2.01 -19.43 -3.07
C PHE A 246 -2.83 -19.30 -4.37
N VAL A 247 -2.17 -19.08 -5.51
CA VAL A 247 -2.82 -19.03 -6.83
C VAL A 247 -3.49 -20.36 -7.17
N ARG A 248 -2.94 -21.49 -6.75
CA ARG A 248 -3.58 -22.79 -6.98
C ARG A 248 -4.84 -22.93 -6.13
N TYR A 249 -4.76 -22.60 -4.86
CA TYR A 249 -5.90 -22.68 -3.93
C TYR A 249 -7.11 -21.87 -4.41
N ILE A 250 -6.88 -20.67 -4.96
CA ILE A 250 -7.95 -19.83 -5.51
C ILE A 250 -8.82 -20.53 -6.58
N PHE A 251 -8.27 -21.48 -7.33
CA PHE A 251 -8.97 -22.14 -8.44
C PHE A 251 -9.30 -23.61 -8.18
N GLU A 252 -8.86 -24.19 -7.06
CA GLU A 252 -8.95 -25.63 -6.78
C GLU A 252 -9.76 -25.96 -5.52
N GLU A 253 -10.09 -24.96 -4.69
CA GLU A 253 -11.10 -25.04 -3.61
C GLU A 253 -12.47 -24.54 -4.10
#